data_AF-A0A7X1PMN9-F1
#
_entry.id   AF-A0A7X1PMN9-F1
#
_cell.length_a   1.000
_cell.length_b   1.000
_cell.length_c   1.000
_cell.angle_alpha   90.00
_cell.angle_beta   90.00
_cell.angle_gamma   90.00
#
_symmetry.space_group_name_H-M   'P 1'
#
loop_
_entity.id
_entity.type
_entity.pdbx_description
1 polymer ?
#
loop_
_entity_poly.entity_id
_entity_poly.type
_entity_poly.pdbx_seq_one_letter_code
_entity_poly.pdbx_strand_id
1 'polypeptide(L)'
;MKKIKRSAIIGLCLAAISGISGCNDPGYKVTGDNKKVLDQYSANREGAIAYLLKTTVYVGEVRAMQALPVGPALSAQHKKMLELEAEGDALGDMFSPLSHCSGAGSKAEAYWSVVAGSIRTQTPEQALAAYVEEAKNCQQQIDTGPKPTTYIETDIDKKPPVDGCLRIISLGSEEKVQQWSCLTELLSRK
;
A
#
# COMPACT_ATOMS: atom_id res chain seq x y z
N MET A 1 34.24 41.03 -35.01
CA MET A 1 33.98 40.98 -33.55
C MET A 1 32.48 41.00 -33.30
N LYS A 2 31.88 39.86 -32.91
CA LYS A 2 30.51 39.76 -32.38
C LYS A 2 30.53 38.72 -31.27
N LYS A 3 30.31 39.13 -30.02
CA LYS A 3 30.23 38.25 -28.85
C LYS A 3 28.78 37.79 -28.70
N ILE A 4 28.52 36.50 -28.85
CA ILE A 4 27.24 35.87 -28.51
C ILE A 4 27.38 35.33 -27.09
N LYS A 5 26.57 35.88 -26.16
CA LYS A 5 26.44 35.36 -24.79
C LYS A 5 25.63 34.06 -24.84
N ARG A 6 26.23 32.96 -24.40
CA ARG A 6 25.51 31.71 -24.09
C ARG A 6 25.03 31.80 -22.65
N SER A 7 23.71 31.83 -22.46
CA SER A 7 23.09 31.63 -21.15
C SER A 7 23.21 30.17 -20.76
N ALA A 8 23.93 29.89 -19.69
CA ALA A 8 23.91 28.61 -19.00
C ALA A 8 22.88 28.73 -17.86
N ILE A 9 21.77 27.99 -17.96
CA ILE A 9 20.88 27.73 -16.83
C ILE A 9 21.57 26.62 -16.03
N ILE A 10 22.30 27.02 -14.99
CA ILE A 10 22.85 26.11 -13.98
C ILE A 10 21.81 26.00 -12.87
N GLY A 11 21.47 24.74 -12.54
CA GLY A 11 20.39 24.37 -11.65
C GLY A 11 20.46 25.01 -10.26
N LEU A 12 19.31 25.46 -9.79
CA LEU A 12 19.08 25.72 -8.37
C LEU A 12 18.92 24.38 -7.66
N CYS A 13 20.02 23.90 -7.10
CA CYS A 13 19.95 23.07 -5.90
C CYS A 13 19.68 23.96 -4.68
N LEU A 14 19.00 23.36 -3.70
CA LEU A 14 18.96 23.71 -2.28
C LEU A 14 18.04 24.87 -1.86
N ALA A 15 16.78 24.51 -1.61
CA ALA A 15 15.99 25.14 -0.56
C ALA A 15 16.01 24.23 0.69
N ALA A 16 16.99 24.52 1.56
CA ALA A 16 16.99 24.40 3.02
C ALA A 16 16.13 23.32 3.71
N ILE A 17 16.76 22.21 4.06
CA ILE A 17 16.45 21.48 5.30
C ILE A 17 17.36 22.06 6.39
N SER A 18 17.04 23.26 6.86
CA SER A 18 17.69 23.84 8.04
C SER A 18 17.08 23.20 9.29
N GLY A 19 17.75 22.19 9.86
CA GLY A 19 17.36 21.68 11.18
C GLY A 19 17.87 20.33 11.64
N ILE A 20 18.57 19.52 10.82
CA ILE A 20 19.02 18.19 11.28
C ILE A 20 20.50 18.25 11.69
N SER A 21 20.78 18.68 12.92
CA SER A 21 22.12 18.64 13.52
C SER A 21 22.56 17.21 13.90
N GLY A 22 22.24 16.22 13.06
CA GLY A 22 22.58 14.80 13.22
C GLY A 22 22.91 14.07 11.91
N CYS A 23 22.70 14.69 10.75
CA CYS A 23 23.02 14.06 9.44
C CYS A 23 24.49 14.19 9.00
N ASN A 24 25.36 14.79 9.82
CA ASN A 24 26.79 14.98 9.53
C ASN A 24 27.70 14.16 10.46
N ASP A 25 27.16 13.17 11.17
CA ASP A 25 27.98 12.17 11.84
C ASP A 25 28.46 11.19 10.74
N PRO A 26 29.78 11.07 10.48
CA PRO A 26 30.34 10.45 9.28
C PRO A 26 29.99 8.98 9.03
N GLY A 27 29.27 8.32 9.95
CA GLY A 27 28.79 6.94 9.79
C GLY A 27 27.28 6.76 9.71
N TYR A 28 26.48 7.83 9.51
CA TYR A 28 25.03 7.73 9.25
C TYR A 28 24.70 8.39 7.91
N LYS A 29 24.12 7.63 6.98
CA LYS A 29 23.77 8.10 5.65
C LYS A 29 22.28 7.87 5.39
N VAL A 30 21.53 8.96 5.20
CA VAL A 30 20.13 8.85 4.75
C VAL A 30 20.12 8.35 3.31
N THR A 31 19.40 7.26 3.05
CA THR A 31 19.30 6.62 1.72
C THR A 31 17.98 6.83 1.02
N GLY A 32 16.95 7.27 1.75
CA GLY A 32 15.66 7.58 1.17
C GLY A 32 14.56 7.71 2.21
N ASP A 33 13.33 7.75 1.72
CA ASP A 33 12.11 7.76 2.52
C ASP A 33 11.01 6.93 1.82
N ASN A 34 9.85 6.80 2.48
CA ASN A 34 8.69 6.12 1.91
C ASN A 34 7.69 7.09 1.22
N LYS A 35 8.14 8.25 0.73
CA LYS A 35 7.26 9.27 0.14
C LYS A 35 6.37 8.74 -0.97
N LYS A 36 6.88 7.87 -1.85
CA LYS A 36 6.08 7.24 -2.92
C LYS A 36 4.88 6.46 -2.35
N VAL A 37 5.07 5.76 -1.23
CA VAL A 37 4.00 4.99 -0.56
C VAL A 37 2.97 5.94 0.05
N LEU A 38 3.42 7.02 0.70
CA LEU A 38 2.54 8.05 1.26
C LEU A 38 1.70 8.73 0.17
N ASP A 39 2.33 9.09 -0.95
CA ASP A 39 1.69 9.75 -2.08
C ASP A 39 0.66 8.81 -2.75
N GLN A 40 1.01 7.53 -2.95
CA GLN A 40 0.07 6.51 -3.48
C GLN A 40 -1.14 6.30 -2.57
N TYR A 41 -0.92 6.17 -1.26
CA TYR A 41 -2.00 6.04 -0.29
C TYR A 41 -2.93 7.26 -0.35
N SER A 42 -2.36 8.47 -0.31
CA SER A 42 -3.12 9.72 -0.31
C SER A 42 -3.95 9.89 -1.58
N ALA A 43 -3.41 9.50 -2.74
CA ALA A 43 -4.11 9.58 -4.02
C ALA A 43 -5.32 8.62 -4.10
N ASN A 44 -5.23 7.45 -3.45
CA ASN A 44 -6.22 6.38 -3.61
C ASN A 44 -7.18 6.23 -2.42
N ARG A 45 -6.91 6.87 -1.27
CA ARG A 45 -7.67 6.67 -0.02
C ARG A 45 -9.18 6.89 -0.19
N GLU A 46 -9.60 8.01 -0.77
CA GLU A 46 -11.03 8.30 -0.94
C GLU A 46 -11.69 7.33 -1.92
N GLY A 47 -10.96 6.92 -2.96
CA GLY A 47 -11.40 5.86 -3.88
C GLY A 47 -11.60 4.53 -3.15
N ALA A 48 -10.68 4.17 -2.24
CA ALA A 48 -10.76 2.95 -1.45
C ALA A 48 -11.96 2.94 -0.48
N ILE A 49 -12.32 4.10 0.11
CA ILE A 49 -13.53 4.23 0.94
C ILE A 49 -14.78 3.94 0.11
N ALA A 50 -14.93 4.62 -1.03
CA ALA A 50 -16.07 4.44 -1.91
C ALA A 50 -16.16 2.99 -2.44
N TYR A 51 -15.00 2.42 -2.79
CA TYR A 51 -14.87 1.05 -3.23
C TYR A 51 -15.30 0.04 -2.16
N LEU A 52 -14.79 0.17 -0.93
CA LEU A 52 -15.11 -0.76 0.16
C LEU A 52 -16.62 -0.75 0.47
N LEU A 53 -17.25 0.42 0.47
CA LEU A 53 -18.70 0.56 0.62
C LEU A 53 -19.44 -0.17 -0.50
N LYS A 54 -19.05 0.07 -1.76
CA LYS A 54 -19.67 -0.56 -2.94
C LYS A 54 -19.55 -2.08 -2.90
N THR A 55 -18.36 -2.61 -2.64
CA THR A 55 -18.12 -4.06 -2.55
C THR A 55 -18.92 -4.69 -1.42
N THR A 56 -19.03 -4.02 -0.27
CA THR A 56 -19.85 -4.48 0.88
C THR A 56 -21.33 -4.59 0.50
N VAL A 57 -21.85 -3.62 -0.24
CA VAL A 57 -23.24 -3.65 -0.73
C VAL A 57 -23.44 -4.84 -1.66
N TYR A 58 -22.56 -5.06 -2.65
CA TYR A 58 -22.73 -6.15 -3.62
C TYR A 58 -22.56 -7.53 -3.00
N VAL A 59 -21.66 -7.70 -2.03
CA VAL A 59 -21.58 -8.95 -1.25
C VAL A 59 -22.84 -9.14 -0.41
N GLY A 60 -23.38 -8.07 0.17
CA GLY A 60 -24.65 -8.08 0.89
C GLY A 60 -25.83 -8.51 0.00
N GLU A 61 -25.88 -8.02 -1.24
CA GLU A 61 -26.86 -8.44 -2.24
C GLU A 61 -26.77 -9.94 -2.53
N VAL A 62 -25.56 -10.47 -2.78
CA VAL A 62 -25.33 -11.90 -3.01
C VAL A 62 -25.78 -12.72 -1.80
N ARG A 63 -25.44 -12.29 -0.58
CA ARG A 63 -25.83 -12.97 0.66
C ARG A 63 -27.35 -12.98 0.87
N ALA A 64 -28.05 -11.94 0.43
CA ALA A 64 -29.50 -11.82 0.56
C ALA A 64 -30.29 -12.58 -0.51
N MET A 65 -29.62 -13.14 -1.53
CA MET A 65 -30.30 -13.90 -2.59
C MET A 65 -30.93 -15.17 -2.02
N GLN A 66 -32.23 -15.34 -2.26
CA GLN A 66 -32.96 -16.58 -1.90
C GLN A 66 -32.75 -17.69 -2.95
N ALA A 67 -32.43 -17.31 -4.18
CA ALA A 67 -32.15 -18.22 -5.28
C ALA A 67 -31.14 -17.56 -6.23
N LEU A 68 -30.36 -18.39 -6.93
CA LEU A 68 -29.44 -17.90 -7.95
C LEU A 68 -30.20 -17.28 -9.13
N PRO A 69 -29.72 -16.16 -9.67
CA PRO A 69 -30.25 -15.65 -10.93
C PRO A 69 -30.02 -16.67 -12.05
N VAL A 70 -30.88 -16.64 -13.06
CA VAL A 70 -30.82 -17.55 -14.21
C VAL A 70 -30.66 -16.78 -15.52
N GLY A 71 -30.11 -17.45 -16.54
CA GLY A 71 -29.93 -16.87 -17.87
C GLY A 71 -29.04 -15.62 -17.85
N PRO A 72 -29.40 -14.54 -18.58
CA PRO A 72 -28.58 -13.33 -18.68
C PRO A 72 -28.27 -12.65 -17.35
N ALA A 73 -29.15 -12.79 -16.34
CA ALA A 73 -28.95 -12.20 -15.02
C ALA A 73 -27.79 -12.85 -14.25
N LEU A 74 -27.55 -14.15 -14.47
CA LEU A 74 -26.41 -14.85 -13.87
C LEU A 74 -25.09 -14.30 -14.41
N SER A 75 -24.99 -14.19 -15.74
CA SER A 75 -23.80 -13.63 -16.39
C SER A 75 -23.57 -12.17 -16.03
N ALA A 76 -24.63 -11.38 -15.90
CA ALA A 76 -24.55 -9.99 -15.47
C ALA A 76 -24.01 -9.86 -14.03
N GLN A 77 -24.48 -10.71 -13.11
CA GLN A 77 -23.97 -10.74 -11.74
C GLN A 77 -22.50 -11.16 -11.71
N HIS A 78 -22.10 -12.18 -12.46
CA HIS A 78 -20.69 -12.58 -12.53
C HIS A 78 -19.81 -11.45 -13.08
N LYS A 79 -20.23 -10.77 -14.15
CA LYS A 79 -19.50 -9.62 -14.70
C LYS A 79 -19.37 -8.48 -13.68
N LYS A 80 -20.44 -8.20 -12.93
CA LYS A 80 -20.45 -7.20 -11.85
C LYS A 80 -19.41 -7.50 -10.77
N MET A 81 -19.21 -8.77 -10.41
CA MET A 81 -18.21 -9.17 -9.43
C MET A 81 -16.78 -9.12 -9.97
N LEU A 82 -16.57 -9.47 -11.24
CA LEU A 82 -15.26 -9.30 -11.90
C LEU A 82 -14.88 -7.81 -12.04
N GLU A 83 -15.85 -6.94 -12.32
CA GLU A 83 -15.64 -5.50 -12.36
C GLU A 83 -15.22 -4.96 -10.98
N LEU A 84 -15.78 -5.49 -9.89
CA LEU A 84 -15.33 -5.15 -8.53
C LEU A 84 -13.90 -5.61 -8.24
N GLU A 85 -13.51 -6.81 -8.68
CA GLU A 85 -12.13 -7.28 -8.53
C GLU A 85 -11.16 -6.34 -9.25
N ALA A 86 -11.45 -6.01 -10.52
CA ALA A 86 -10.63 -5.09 -11.31
C ALA A 86 -10.56 -3.66 -10.73
N GLU A 87 -11.66 -3.15 -10.17
CA GLU A 87 -11.65 -1.87 -9.45
C GLU A 87 -10.78 -1.92 -8.19
N GLY A 88 -10.77 -3.04 -7.48
CA GLY A 88 -9.90 -3.26 -6.32
C GLY A 88 -8.43 -3.29 -6.70
N ASP A 89 -8.08 -4.01 -7.77
CA ASP A 89 -6.72 -4.09 -8.30
C ASP A 89 -6.16 -2.72 -8.73
N ALA A 90 -7.02 -1.81 -9.18
CA ALA A 90 -6.62 -0.44 -9.51
C ALA A 90 -6.20 0.38 -8.28
N LEU A 91 -6.61 0.01 -7.07
CA LEU A 91 -6.19 0.69 -5.83
C LEU A 91 -4.74 0.34 -5.44
N GLY A 92 -4.27 -0.83 -5.88
CA GLY A 92 -2.87 -1.24 -5.78
C GLY A 92 -2.67 -2.75 -5.69
N ASP A 93 -1.42 -3.17 -5.88
CA ASP A 93 -1.00 -4.58 -5.79
C ASP A 93 -0.80 -5.06 -4.33
N MET A 94 -0.33 -6.30 -4.17
CA MET A 94 -0.05 -6.94 -2.88
C MET A 94 0.91 -6.14 -1.96
N PHE A 95 1.77 -5.29 -2.52
CA PHE A 95 2.73 -4.48 -1.76
C PHE A 95 2.29 -3.03 -1.58
N SER A 96 1.13 -2.67 -2.14
CA SER A 96 0.57 -1.33 -2.01
C SER A 96 0.05 -1.05 -0.60
N PRO A 97 -0.05 0.23 -0.20
CA PRO A 97 -0.57 0.61 1.12
C PRO A 97 -2.08 0.31 1.31
N LEU A 98 -2.78 -0.09 0.25
CA LEU A 98 -4.20 -0.42 0.22
C LEU A 98 -4.43 -1.84 -0.33
N SER A 99 -3.43 -2.73 -0.20
CA SER A 99 -3.44 -4.08 -0.77
C SER A 99 -4.64 -4.94 -0.34
N HIS A 100 -5.13 -4.78 0.89
CA HIS A 100 -6.30 -5.51 1.37
C HIS A 100 -7.60 -5.03 0.70
N CYS A 101 -7.61 -3.84 0.09
CA CYS A 101 -8.75 -3.40 -0.70
C CYS A 101 -8.83 -4.15 -2.05
N SER A 102 -7.70 -4.40 -2.72
CA SER A 102 -7.65 -5.36 -3.85
C SER A 102 -8.05 -6.76 -3.38
N GLY A 103 -7.50 -7.21 -2.24
CA GLY A 103 -7.88 -8.48 -1.60
C GLY A 103 -9.39 -8.64 -1.38
N ALA A 104 -10.05 -7.59 -0.89
CA ALA A 104 -11.50 -7.60 -0.66
C ALA A 104 -12.29 -7.79 -1.96
N GLY A 105 -11.85 -7.20 -3.08
CA GLY A 105 -12.43 -7.41 -4.40
C GLY A 105 -12.32 -8.85 -4.88
N SER A 106 -11.12 -9.39 -4.83
CA SER A 106 -10.86 -10.78 -5.24
C SER A 106 -11.64 -11.78 -4.37
N LYS A 107 -11.73 -11.55 -3.05
CA LYS A 107 -12.55 -12.39 -2.16
C LYS A 107 -14.05 -12.22 -2.36
N ALA A 108 -14.51 -11.04 -2.78
CA ALA A 108 -15.91 -10.83 -3.15
C ALA A 108 -16.27 -11.65 -4.41
N GLU A 109 -15.42 -11.63 -5.44
CA GLU A 109 -15.57 -12.48 -6.63
C GLU A 109 -15.55 -13.96 -6.23
N ALA A 110 -14.57 -14.38 -5.43
CA ALA A 110 -14.45 -15.77 -5.00
C ALA A 110 -15.70 -16.23 -4.21
N TYR A 111 -16.28 -15.35 -3.37
CA TYR A 111 -17.54 -15.64 -2.69
C TYR A 111 -18.69 -15.87 -3.67
N TRP A 112 -18.85 -14.99 -4.67
CA TRP A 112 -19.83 -15.20 -5.73
C TRP A 112 -19.60 -16.51 -6.48
N SER A 113 -18.36 -16.82 -6.85
CA SER A 113 -18.00 -18.03 -7.57
C SER A 113 -18.30 -19.31 -6.78
N VAL A 114 -18.25 -19.26 -5.45
CA VAL A 114 -18.71 -20.37 -4.59
C VAL A 114 -20.22 -20.47 -4.54
N VAL A 115 -20.92 -19.34 -4.32
CA VAL A 115 -22.39 -19.29 -4.26
C VAL A 115 -23.00 -19.76 -5.58
N ALA A 116 -22.41 -19.39 -6.71
CA ALA A 116 -22.80 -19.83 -8.04
C ALA A 116 -22.39 -21.29 -8.37
N GLY A 117 -21.63 -21.95 -7.49
CA GLY A 117 -21.23 -23.36 -7.63
C GLY A 117 -20.06 -23.62 -8.59
N SER A 118 -19.38 -22.56 -9.05
CA SER A 118 -18.17 -22.64 -9.88
C SER A 118 -16.95 -23.11 -9.08
N ILE A 119 -16.84 -22.69 -7.82
CA ILE A 119 -15.84 -23.18 -6.87
C ILE A 119 -16.53 -24.09 -5.86
N ARG A 120 -16.04 -25.33 -5.73
CA ARG A 120 -16.62 -26.37 -4.83
C ARG A 120 -15.70 -26.82 -3.72
N THR A 121 -14.45 -26.32 -3.70
CA THR A 121 -13.43 -26.66 -2.70
C THR A 121 -13.61 -25.91 -1.38
N GLN A 122 -14.50 -24.91 -1.33
CA GLN A 122 -14.80 -24.12 -0.15
C GLN A 122 -16.31 -23.90 -0.02
N THR A 123 -16.78 -23.71 1.21
CA THR A 123 -18.20 -23.40 1.49
C THR A 123 -18.48 -21.90 1.33
N PRO A 124 -19.75 -21.51 1.05
CA PRO A 124 -20.13 -20.10 1.02
C PRO A 124 -19.75 -19.35 2.30
N GLU A 125 -19.86 -19.99 3.47
CA GLU A 125 -19.51 -19.41 4.76
C GLU A 125 -18.01 -19.12 4.89
N GLN A 126 -17.16 -20.05 4.44
CA GLN A 126 -15.70 -19.86 4.43
C GLN A 126 -15.29 -18.73 3.48
N ALA A 127 -15.90 -18.68 2.29
CA ALA A 127 -15.61 -17.64 1.32
C ALA A 127 -16.07 -16.25 1.78
N LEU A 128 -17.25 -16.17 2.42
CA LEU A 128 -17.74 -14.94 3.03
C LEU A 128 -16.84 -14.49 4.18
N ALA A 129 -16.38 -15.41 5.04
CA ALA A 129 -15.46 -15.08 6.13
C ALA A 129 -14.14 -14.49 5.59
N ALA A 130 -13.57 -15.07 4.54
CA ALA A 130 -12.37 -14.54 3.89
C ALA A 130 -12.59 -13.14 3.32
N TYR A 131 -13.76 -12.88 2.70
CA TYR A 131 -14.12 -11.53 2.27
C TYR A 131 -14.19 -10.54 3.44
N VAL A 132 -14.88 -10.91 4.53
CA VAL A 132 -15.05 -10.04 5.70
C VAL A 132 -13.70 -9.70 6.34
N GLU A 133 -12.77 -10.66 6.39
CA GLU A 133 -11.41 -10.43 6.87
C GLU A 133 -10.66 -9.40 6.03
N GLU A 134 -10.64 -9.57 4.70
CA GLU A 134 -10.00 -8.60 3.79
C GLU A 134 -10.67 -7.22 3.86
N ALA A 135 -12.01 -7.17 3.91
CA ALA A 135 -12.75 -5.91 4.04
C ALA A 135 -12.40 -5.17 5.34
N LYS A 136 -12.27 -5.88 6.46
CA LYS A 136 -11.81 -5.32 7.74
C LYS A 136 -10.38 -4.82 7.65
N ASN A 137 -9.48 -5.57 7.02
CA ASN A 137 -8.09 -5.18 6.87
C ASN A 137 -7.93 -3.97 5.93
N CYS A 138 -8.73 -3.89 4.86
CA CYS A 138 -8.83 -2.71 3.99
C CYS A 138 -9.29 -1.48 4.80
N GLN A 139 -10.34 -1.60 5.62
CA GLN A 139 -10.79 -0.51 6.49
C GLN A 139 -9.66 -0.06 7.43
N GLN A 140 -8.93 -1.00 8.04
CA GLN A 140 -7.79 -0.67 8.89
C GLN A 140 -6.69 0.07 8.13
N GLN A 141 -6.38 -0.32 6.89
CA GLN A 141 -5.42 0.40 6.04
C GLN A 141 -5.90 1.83 5.72
N ILE A 142 -7.19 1.99 5.42
CA ILE A 142 -7.82 3.30 5.17
C ILE A 142 -7.76 4.21 6.41
N ASP A 143 -7.95 3.66 7.60
CA ASP A 143 -8.02 4.46 8.84
C ASP A 143 -6.65 4.83 9.37
N THR A 144 -5.67 3.93 9.26
CA THR A 144 -4.35 4.11 9.88
C THR A 144 -3.33 4.73 8.94
N GLY A 145 -3.34 4.34 7.67
CA GLY A 145 -2.38 4.76 6.66
C GLY A 145 -0.92 4.39 6.95
N PRO A 146 -0.04 4.49 5.95
CA PRO A 146 1.40 4.36 6.14
C PRO A 146 1.95 5.54 6.94
N LYS A 147 2.88 5.28 7.86
CA LYS A 147 3.59 6.32 8.60
C LYS A 147 4.83 6.80 7.84
N PRO A 148 5.21 8.09 7.92
CA PRO A 148 6.45 8.58 7.34
C PRO A 148 7.68 7.90 7.93
N THR A 149 8.52 7.35 7.06
CA THR A 149 9.71 6.57 7.39
C THR A 149 10.88 7.09 6.59
N THR A 150 12.03 7.20 7.25
CA THR A 150 13.33 7.53 6.67
C THR A 150 14.24 6.32 6.76
N TYR A 151 14.92 6.01 5.65
CA TYR A 151 15.87 4.92 5.55
C TYR A 151 17.29 5.43 5.75
N ILE A 152 18.05 4.75 6.61
CA ILE A 152 19.40 5.17 7.01
C ILE A 152 20.36 3.99 6.91
N GLU A 153 21.47 4.17 6.22
CA GLU A 153 22.62 3.27 6.19
C GLU A 153 23.64 3.66 7.27
N THR A 154 24.25 2.64 7.88
CA THR A 154 25.36 2.78 8.83
C THR A 154 26.36 1.64 8.64
N ASP A 155 27.57 1.79 9.17
CA ASP A 155 28.51 0.66 9.27
C ASP A 155 27.91 -0.47 10.14
N ILE A 156 28.30 -1.73 9.88
CA ILE A 156 27.65 -2.93 10.43
C ILE A 156 27.64 -3.02 11.97
N ASP A 157 28.59 -2.36 12.63
CA ASP A 157 28.71 -2.37 14.10
C ASP A 157 28.14 -1.12 14.78
N LYS A 158 27.59 -0.17 14.00
CA LYS A 158 26.98 1.05 14.57
C LYS A 158 25.64 0.74 15.22
N LYS A 159 25.25 1.57 16.19
CA LYS A 159 23.90 1.54 16.77
C LYS A 159 22.92 2.31 15.86
N PRO A 160 21.61 2.04 15.96
CA PRO A 160 20.62 2.86 15.26
C PRO A 160 20.78 4.34 15.64
N PRO A 161 20.40 5.27 14.74
CA PRO A 161 20.54 6.70 14.98
C PRO A 161 19.69 7.20 16.14
N VAL A 162 18.54 6.56 16.41
CA VAL A 162 17.67 6.79 17.56
C VAL A 162 17.02 5.48 18.01
N ASP A 163 16.68 5.37 19.29
CA ASP A 163 15.92 4.23 19.81
C ASP A 163 14.56 4.11 19.10
N GLY A 164 14.19 2.88 18.74
CA GLY A 164 12.96 2.59 18.00
C GLY A 164 13.12 2.48 16.48
N CYS A 165 14.29 2.78 15.91
CA CYS A 165 14.60 2.40 14.52
C CYS A 165 14.70 0.87 14.37
N LEU A 166 14.12 0.33 13.31
CA LEU A 166 14.12 -1.09 13.00
C LEU A 166 15.24 -1.43 12.01
N ARG A 167 16.01 -2.49 12.28
CA ARG A 167 17.02 -2.98 11.32
C ARG A 167 16.32 -3.65 10.14
N ILE A 168 16.71 -3.28 8.93
CA ILE A 168 16.32 -3.95 7.69
C ILE A 168 17.32 -5.10 7.47
N ILE A 169 16.81 -6.32 7.33
CA ILE A 169 17.63 -7.51 7.07
C ILE A 169 17.71 -7.72 5.55
N SER A 170 18.89 -7.60 4.94
CA SER A 170 19.07 -8.07 3.56
C SER A 170 19.31 -9.57 3.52
N LEU A 171 18.79 -10.21 2.47
CA LEU A 171 19.01 -11.65 2.21
C LEU A 171 20.31 -11.90 1.41
N GLY A 172 21.16 -10.89 1.22
CA GLY A 172 22.44 -10.99 0.51
C GLY A 172 23.63 -11.36 1.41
N SER A 173 24.66 -11.98 0.83
CA SER A 173 25.72 -12.67 1.58
C SER A 173 26.96 -11.85 1.97
N GLU A 174 27.02 -10.54 1.72
CA GLU A 174 28.11 -9.67 2.22
C GLU A 174 27.61 -8.24 2.50
N GLU A 175 27.05 -8.00 3.69
CA GLU A 175 26.68 -6.66 4.12
C GLU A 175 27.92 -5.94 4.72
N LYS A 176 28.43 -4.92 4.02
CA LYS A 176 29.43 -3.97 4.57
C LYS A 176 28.79 -2.85 5.39
N VAL A 177 27.49 -2.67 5.19
CA VAL A 177 26.66 -1.64 5.83
C VAL A 177 25.37 -2.30 6.26
N GLN A 178 24.78 -1.80 7.34
CA GLN A 178 23.44 -2.18 7.80
C GLN A 178 22.46 -1.04 7.52
N GLN A 179 21.22 -1.41 7.21
CA GLN A 179 20.15 -0.47 6.92
C GLN A 179 19.13 -0.41 8.07
N TRP A 180 18.61 0.79 8.30
CA TRP A 180 17.63 1.09 9.33
C TRP A 180 16.40 1.76 8.73
N SER A 181 15.23 1.40 9.24
CA SER A 181 13.95 2.03 9.00
C SER A 181 13.56 2.81 10.26
N CYS A 182 13.48 4.13 10.15
CA CYS A 182 13.18 5.02 11.28
C CYS A 182 11.94 5.85 10.99
N LEU A 183 11.00 5.92 11.92
CA LEU A 183 9.89 6.89 11.81
C LEU A 183 10.48 8.31 11.77
N THR A 184 10.07 9.12 10.78
CA THR A 184 10.66 10.45 10.57
C THR A 184 10.46 11.38 11.77
N GLU A 185 9.37 11.18 12.53
CA GLU A 185 9.14 11.92 13.77
C GLU A 185 10.18 11.64 14.87
N LEU A 186 10.71 10.41 14.95
CA LEU A 186 11.71 10.05 15.95
C LEU A 186 13.04 10.76 15.69
N LEU A 187 13.38 10.96 14.41
CA LEU A 187 14.58 11.68 13.99
C LEU A 187 14.48 13.20 14.24
N SER A 188 13.27 13.72 14.43
CA SER A 188 13.00 15.15 14.64
C SER A 188 12.91 15.54 16.11
N ARG A 189 12.77 14.58 17.02
CA ARG A 189 12.72 14.81 18.47
C ARG A 189 14.15 14.90 19.00
N LYS A 190 14.64 16.13 19.19
CA LYS A 190 15.84 16.44 19.97
C LYS A 190 15.46 17.23 21.21
#